data_AF-A0A3E1EJG8-F1
#
_entry.id   AF-A0A3E1EJG8-F1
#
_cell.length_a   1.000
_cell.length_b   1.000
_cell.length_c   1.000
_cell.angle_alpha   90.00
_cell.angle_beta   90.00
_cell.angle_gamma   90.00
#
_symmetry.space_group_name_H-M   'P 1'
#
loop_
_entity.id
_entity.type
_entity.pdbx_description
1 polymer ?
#
loop_
_entity_poly.entity_id
_entity_poly.type
_entity_poly.pdbx_seq_one_letter_code
_entity_poly.pdbx_strand_id
1 'polypeptide(L)' 'MPAVLEGEMNRTEIMEAIGLKNEKHFREHYQQTAVAVGLVAMTIPDKPKSSEQRYRCTALGEAVRAGFIRARS' A
#
# COMPACT_ATOMS: atom_id res chain seq x y z
N MET A 1 5.94 1.42 -0.08
CA MET A 1 4.47 1.42 -0.01
C MET A 1 3.94 1.11 1.40
N PRO A 2 4.24 -0.02 2.08
CA PRO A 2 3.71 -0.27 3.44
C PRO A 2 4.18 0.75 4.49
N ALA A 3 5.35 1.38 4.29
CA ALA A 3 5.88 2.38 5.21
C ALA A 3 5.06 3.68 5.31
N VAL A 4 4.22 3.97 4.32
CA VAL A 4 3.42 5.22 4.25
C VAL A 4 1.93 5.02 4.52
N LEU A 5 1.49 3.77 4.70
CA LEU A 5 0.08 3.50 5.00
C LEU A 5 -0.22 3.85 6.45
N GLU A 6 -1.13 4.82 6.63
CA GLU A 6 -1.69 5.19 7.92
C GLU A 6 -3.17 4.80 7.95
N GLY A 7 -3.48 3.71 8.66
CA GLY A 7 -4.82 3.12 8.66
C GLY A 7 -5.22 2.55 7.29
N GLU A 8 -6.45 2.84 6.87
CA GLU A 8 -6.94 2.51 5.53
C GLU A 8 -6.82 3.73 4.63
N MET A 9 -6.23 3.57 3.45
CA MET A 9 -6.04 4.66 2.50
C MET A 9 -6.55 4.28 1.12
N ASN A 10 -7.18 5.22 0.42
CA ASN A 10 -7.49 5.08 -0.98
C ASN A 10 -6.22 5.29 -1.83
N ARG A 11 -6.30 4.95 -3.12
CA ARG A 11 -5.15 5.06 -4.03
C ARG A 11 -4.56 6.47 -4.11
N THR A 12 -5.41 7.50 -4.16
CA THR A 12 -4.98 8.90 -4.27
C THR A 12 -4.17 9.30 -3.04
N GLU A 13 -4.69 9.01 -1.85
CA GLU A 13 -4.01 9.26 -0.57
C GLU A 13 -2.63 8.56 -0.54
N ILE A 14 -2.54 7.31 -1.02
CA ILE A 14 -1.27 6.57 -1.07
C ILE A 14 -0.28 7.22 -2.03
N MET A 15 -0.74 7.59 -3.24
CA MET A 15 0.09 8.23 -4.26
C MET A 15 0.63 9.57 -3.79
N GLU A 16 -0.19 10.38 -3.12
CA GLU A 16 0.20 11.62 -2.48
C GLU A 16 1.28 11.39 -1.41
N ALA A 17 1.08 10.40 -0.53
CA ALA A 17 2.01 10.08 0.56
C ALA A 17 3.40 9.61 0.07
N ILE A 18 3.51 9.05 -1.14
CA ILE A 18 4.80 8.66 -1.75
C ILE A 18 5.28 9.63 -2.84
N GLY A 19 4.57 10.74 -3.08
CA GLY A 19 4.94 11.74 -4.08
C GLY A 19 4.89 11.26 -5.53
N LEU A 20 4.07 10.26 -5.86
CA LEU A 20 3.94 9.74 -7.22
C LEU A 20 2.77 10.39 -7.97
N LYS A 21 3.02 10.83 -9.20
CA LYS A 21 1.99 11.42 -10.09
C LYS A 21 1.49 10.46 -11.18
N ASN A 22 2.23 9.38 -11.46
CA ASN A 22 1.88 8.42 -12.51
C ASN A 22 1.09 7.23 -11.93
N GLU A 23 -0.22 7.24 -12.15
CA GLU A 23 -1.14 6.21 -11.65
C GLU A 23 -0.85 4.81 -12.22
N LYS A 24 -0.57 4.71 -13.52
CA LYS A 24 -0.32 3.40 -14.17
C LYS A 24 0.90 2.74 -13.55
N HIS A 25 1.98 3.50 -13.43
CA HIS A 25 3.22 3.04 -12.82
C HIS A 25 3.02 2.69 -11.33
N PHE A 26 2.25 3.49 -10.59
CA PHE A 26 1.89 3.20 -9.20
C PHE A 26 1.16 1.85 -9.07
N ARG A 27 0.12 1.65 -9.89
CA ARG A 27 -0.70 0.44 -9.82
C ARG A 27 0.11 -0.82 -10.09
N GLU A 28 0.87 -0.81 -11.18
CA GLU A 28 1.60 -1.99 -11.67
C GLU A 28 2.80 -2.34 -10.77
N HIS A 29 3.57 -1.35 -10.33
CA HIS A 29 4.83 -1.62 -9.62
C HIS A 29 4.72 -1.57 -8.10
N TYR A 30 3.76 -0.82 -7.54
CA TYR A 30 3.66 -0.62 -6.09
C TYR A 30 2.45 -1.32 -5.52
N GLN A 31 1.26 -0.98 -6.00
CA GLN A 31 0.00 -1.44 -5.41
C GLN A 31 -0.20 -2.95 -5.62
N GLN A 32 -0.16 -3.41 -6.88
CA GLN A 32 -0.36 -4.83 -7.21
C GLN A 32 0.74 -5.69 -6.62
N THR A 33 2.00 -5.26 -6.72
CA THR A 33 3.15 -5.95 -6.11
C THR A 33 2.96 -6.11 -4.61
N ALA A 34 2.65 -5.02 -3.88
CA ALA A 34 2.52 -5.06 -2.42
C ALA A 34 1.36 -5.94 -1.94
N VAL A 35 0.26 -6.00 -2.71
CA VAL A 35 -0.85 -6.92 -2.48
C VAL A 35 -0.42 -8.36 -2.76
N ALA A 36 0.24 -8.62 -3.88
CA ALA A 36 0.69 -9.96 -4.27
C ALA A 36 1.68 -10.57 -3.27
N VAL A 37 2.57 -9.76 -2.68
CA VAL A 37 3.50 -10.22 -1.65
C VAL A 37 2.93 -10.15 -0.22
N GLY A 38 1.65 -9.82 -0.07
CA GLY A 38 0.94 -9.85 1.22
C GLY A 38 1.33 -8.74 2.21
N LEU A 39 2.03 -7.70 1.79
CA LEU A 39 2.39 -6.55 2.64
C LEU A 39 1.21 -5.59 2.86
N VAL A 40 0.25 -5.63 1.94
CA VAL A 40 -0.92 -4.74 1.89
C VAL A 40 -2.14 -5.57 1.57
N ALA A 41 -3.27 -5.27 2.21
CA ALA A 41 -4.55 -5.90 1.93
C ALA A 41 -5.54 -4.93 1.29
N MET A 42 -6.39 -5.44 0.40
CA MET A 42 -7.61 -4.77 -0.05
C MET A 42 -8.69 -4.87 1.02
N THR A 43 -9.52 -3.84 1.14
CA THR A 43 -10.68 -3.82 2.04
C THR A 43 -11.93 -4.40 1.38
N ILE A 44 -12.02 -4.33 0.04
CA ILE A 44 -13.11 -4.88 -0.76
C ILE A 44 -12.55 -5.89 -1.77
N PRO A 45 -12.11 -7.08 -1.35
CA PRO A 45 -11.44 -8.05 -2.23
C PRO A 45 -12.35 -8.56 -3.35
N ASP A 46 -13.66 -8.67 -3.12
CA ASP A 46 -14.64 -9.16 -4.10
C ASP A 46 -14.92 -8.14 -5.23
N LYS A 47 -14.56 -6.87 -5.01
CA LYS A 47 -14.71 -5.79 -5.99
C LYS A 47 -13.37 -5.06 -6.16
N PRO A 48 -12.35 -5.70 -6.78
CA PRO A 48 -10.99 -5.15 -6.86
C PRO A 48 -10.90 -3.85 -7.67
N LYS A 49 -11.90 -3.58 -8.52
CA LYS A 49 -12.03 -2.35 -9.33
C LYS A 49 -12.98 -1.32 -8.72
N SER A 50 -13.45 -1.51 -7.48
CA SER A 50 -14.35 -0.56 -6.80
C SER A 50 -13.67 0.81 -6.65
N SER A 51 -14.43 1.88 -6.89
CA SER A 51 -14.00 3.25 -6.56
C SER A 51 -13.86 3.48 -5.05
N GLU A 52 -14.53 2.67 -4.23
CA GLU A 52 -14.44 2.71 -2.76
C GLU A 52 -13.29 1.86 -2.22
N GLN A 53 -12.48 1.26 -3.09
CA GLN A 53 -11.39 0.39 -2.66
C GLN A 53 -10.36 1.16 -1.82
N ARG A 54 -10.13 0.67 -0.59
CA ARG A 54 -9.06 1.14 0.30
C ARG A 54 -8.06 0.02 0.55
N TYR A 55 -6.87 0.41 0.95
CA TYR A 55 -5.75 -0.47 1.25
C TYR A 55 -5.24 -0.22 2.65
N ARG A 56 -4.81 -1.28 3.33
CA ARG A 56 -4.23 -1.20 4.67
C ARG A 56 -3.01 -2.08 4.80
N CYS A 57 -2.12 -1.71 5.72
CA CYS A 57 -0.95 -2.52 6.02
C CYS A 57 -1.38 -3.84 6.66
N THR A 58 -0.72 -4.95 6.32
CA THR A 58 -0.90 -6.23 7.01
C THR A 58 0.09 -6.35 8.16
N ALA A 59 -0.08 -7.35 9.02
CA ALA A 59 0.91 -7.67 10.05
C ALA A 59 2.32 -7.93 9.45
N LEU A 60 2.40 -8.55 8.27
CA LEU A 60 3.65 -8.73 7.55
C LEU A 60 4.22 -7.39 7.06
N GLY A 61 3.37 -6.52 6.51
CA GLY A 61 3.75 -5.18 6.11
C GLY A 61 4.29 -4.33 7.27
N GLU A 62 3.68 -4.43 8.44
CA GLU A 62 4.13 -3.76 9.66
C GLU A 62 5.47 -4.30 10.16
N ALA A 63 5.67 -5.61 10.14
CA ALA A 63 6.95 -6.22 10.50
C ALA A 63 8.08 -5.75 9.58
N VAL A 64 7.83 -5.69 8.26
CA VAL A 64 8.79 -5.15 7.29
C VAL A 64 9.05 -3.67 7.53
N ARG A 65 8.02 -2.87 7.81
CA ARG A 65 8.15 -1.44 8.14
C ARG A 65 9.02 -1.24 9.38
N ALA A 66 8.80 -2.01 10.43
CA ALA A 66 9.57 -1.95 11.66
C ALA A 66 11.05 -2.32 11.43
N GLY A 67 11.31 -3.35 10.61
CA GLY A 67 12.67 -3.74 10.22
C GLY A 67 13.40 -2.64 9.44
N PHE A 68 12.71 -1.97 8.51
CA PHE A 68 13.28 -0.85 7.74
C PHE A 68 13.61 0.38 8.59
N ILE A 69 12.79 0.68 9.61
CA ILE A 69 13.06 1.82 10.51
C ILE A 69 14.30 1.54 11.36
N ARG A 70 14.42 0.31 11.88
CA ARG A 70 15.57 -0.12 12.70
C ARG A 70 16.90 -0.19 11.93
N ALA A 71 16.85 -0.38 10.62
CA ALA A 71 18.05 -0.44 9.77
C ALA A 71 18.58 0.94 9.33
N ARG A 72 17.84 2.02 9.60
CA ARG A 72 18.19 3.40 9.21
C ARG A 72 18.52 4.32 10.40
N SER A 73 18.61 3.74 11.59
CA SER A 73 19.01 4.36 12.85
C SER A 73 20.35 3.80 13.30
#